data_AF-A0AA51HG08-F1
#
_entry.id   AF-A0AA51HG08-F1
#
_cell.length_a   1.000
_cell.length_b   1.000
_cell.length_c   1.000
_cell.angle_alpha   90.00
_cell.angle_beta   90.00
_cell.angle_gamma   90.00
#
_symmetry.space_group_name_H-M   'P 1'
#
loop_
_entity.id
_entity.type
_entity.pdbx_description
1 polymer ?
#
loop_
_entity_poly.entity_id
_entity_poly.type
_entity_poly.pdbx_seq_one_letter_code
_entity_poly.pdbx_strand_id
1 'polypeptide(L)'
;MGYLLLQDGSLFQGKIIGEEKNLLGEMLLKDENSITIQCPTTHNEGSVINNSNNITDYIKLSDTDFQCLKQKIKNNNVVIGKIVIDTLPIDFHLYDLKTCVTLGLN
;
A
#
# COMPACT_ATOMS: atom_id res chain seq x y z
N MET A 1 -13.62 -4.87 2.30
CA MET A 1 -13.08 -4.76 0.92
C MET A 1 -12.26 -3.50 0.87
N GLY A 2 -11.09 -3.52 0.25
CA GLY A 2 -10.22 -2.34 0.17
C GLY A 2 -9.37 -2.36 -1.07
N TYR A 3 -8.55 -1.34 -1.26
CA TYR A 3 -7.68 -1.25 -2.41
C TYR A 3 -6.36 -0.57 -2.04
N LEU A 4 -5.32 -0.89 -2.80
CA LEU A 4 -4.06 -0.17 -2.81
C LEU A 4 -4.07 0.79 -4.00
N LEU A 5 -3.84 2.07 -3.73
CA LEU A 5 -3.67 3.11 -4.72
C LEU A 5 -2.20 3.53 -4.75
N LEU A 6 -1.60 3.58 -5.94
CA LEU A 6 -0.23 4.03 -6.14
C LEU A 6 -0.20 5.50 -6.59
N GLN A 7 0.94 6.16 -6.38
CA GLN A 7 1.16 7.56 -6.81
C GLN A 7 0.95 7.80 -8.31
N ASP A 8 1.16 6.77 -9.15
CA ASP A 8 0.96 6.82 -10.60
C ASP A 8 -0.51 6.66 -11.01
N GLY A 9 -1.43 6.51 -10.06
CA GLY A 9 -2.85 6.29 -10.28
C GLY A 9 -3.24 4.81 -10.49
N SER A 10 -2.28 3.89 -10.47
CA SER A 10 -2.58 2.45 -10.54
C SER A 10 -3.35 2.02 -9.30
N LEU A 11 -4.38 1.19 -9.50
CA LEU A 11 -5.24 0.70 -8.44
C LEU A 11 -5.23 -0.83 -8.42
N PHE A 12 -5.10 -1.37 -7.21
CA PHE A 12 -4.97 -2.78 -6.92
C PHE A 12 -6.03 -3.17 -5.90
N GLN A 13 -7.08 -3.86 -6.34
CA GLN A 13 -8.14 -4.32 -5.44
C GLN A 13 -7.64 -5.50 -4.60
N GLY A 14 -8.14 -5.60 -3.38
CA GLY A 14 -7.84 -6.75 -2.53
C GLY A 14 -8.73 -6.86 -1.31
N LYS A 15 -8.53 -7.94 -0.58
CA LYS A 15 -9.20 -8.19 0.69
C LYS A 15 -8.35 -7.65 1.82
N ILE A 16 -8.96 -6.83 2.68
CA ILE A 16 -8.32 -6.35 3.90
C ILE A 16 -8.40 -7.44 4.96
N ILE A 17 -7.26 -7.73 5.60
CA ILE A 17 -7.14 -8.67 6.72
C ILE A 17 -6.38 -7.94 7.84
N GLY A 18 -6.87 -8.05 9.08
CA GLY A 18 -6.25 -7.40 10.24
C GLY A 18 -6.87 -6.03 10.54
N GLU A 19 -6.06 -5.06 10.93
CA GLU A 19 -6.51 -3.73 11.34
C GLU A 19 -7.16 -2.95 10.19
N GLU A 20 -8.33 -2.38 10.44
CA GLU A 20 -9.08 -1.57 9.48
C GLU A 20 -8.71 -0.09 9.65
N LYS A 21 -7.57 0.32 9.06
CA LYS A 21 -7.20 1.73 8.91
C LYS A 21 -6.58 2.02 7.56
N ASN A 22 -6.73 3.24 7.06
CA ASN A 22 -5.93 3.66 5.92
C ASN A 22 -4.44 3.69 6.30
N LEU A 23 -3.59 3.34 5.35
CA LEU A 23 -2.13 3.43 5.52
C LEU A 23 -1.50 4.00 4.27
N LEU A 24 -0.79 5.11 4.41
CA LEU A 24 -0.01 5.72 3.35
C LEU A 24 1.48 5.56 3.69
N GLY A 25 2.28 5.15 2.70
CA GLY A 25 3.72 4.98 2.92
C GLY A 25 4.49 4.57 1.68
N GLU A 26 5.80 4.45 1.87
CA GLU A 26 6.69 3.87 0.87
C GLU A 26 6.52 2.36 0.83
N MET A 27 6.52 1.82 -0.39
CA MET A 27 6.38 0.40 -0.65
C MET A 27 7.74 -0.24 -0.86
N LEU A 28 8.07 -1.21 -0.01
CA LEU A 28 9.33 -1.92 -0.03
C LEU A 28 9.09 -3.41 -0.23
N LEU A 29 9.81 -4.02 -1.18
CA LEU A 29 9.80 -5.46 -1.33
C LEU A 29 10.55 -6.08 -0.14
N LYS A 30 9.84 -6.79 0.74
CA LYS A 30 10.46 -7.44 1.91
C LYS A 30 10.99 -8.82 1.56
N ASP A 31 10.18 -9.60 0.84
CA ASP A 31 10.56 -10.91 0.32
C ASP A 31 9.78 -11.24 -0.96
N GLU A 32 9.96 -12.44 -1.50
CA GLU A 32 9.33 -12.86 -2.75
C GLU A 32 7.79 -12.89 -2.70
N ASN A 33 7.19 -12.90 -1.49
CA ASN A 33 5.75 -13.06 -1.24
C ASN A 33 5.13 -11.91 -0.43
N SER A 34 5.92 -10.93 0.01
CA SER A 34 5.44 -9.82 0.81
C SER A 34 6.06 -8.48 0.42
N ILE A 35 5.21 -7.46 0.45
CA ILE A 35 5.55 -6.05 0.26
C ILE A 35 5.15 -5.31 1.51
N THR A 36 6.06 -4.56 2.12
CA THR A 36 5.77 -3.69 3.26
C THR A 36 5.38 -2.31 2.75
N ILE A 37 4.41 -1.68 3.40
CA ILE A 37 4.13 -0.26 3.25
C ILE A 37 4.49 0.40 4.57
N GLN A 38 5.42 1.33 4.57
CA GLN A 38 5.90 2.01 5.77
C GLN A 38 5.63 3.51 5.69
N CYS A 39 4.91 4.03 6.68
CA CYS A 39 4.69 5.46 6.81
C CYS A 39 5.95 6.12 7.39
N PRO A 40 6.63 7.04 6.68
CA PRO A 40 7.88 7.63 7.16
C PRO A 40 7.71 8.48 8.42
N THR A 41 6.54 9.09 8.61
CA THR A 41 6.29 9.99 9.74
C THR A 41 5.89 9.25 11.02
N THR A 42 5.00 8.24 10.89
CA THR A 42 4.45 7.53 12.05
C THR A 42 5.17 6.22 12.35
N HIS A 43 6.03 5.75 11.45
CA HIS A 43 6.66 4.43 11.47
C HIS A 43 5.64 3.27 11.51
N ASN A 44 4.37 3.55 11.21
CA ASN A 44 3.34 2.53 11.07
C ASN A 44 3.60 1.70 9.81
N GLU A 45 3.42 0.40 9.93
CA GLU A 45 3.66 -0.56 8.85
C GLU A 45 2.39 -1.36 8.50
N GLY A 46 2.29 -1.72 7.23
CA GLY A 46 1.29 -2.62 6.69
C GLY A 46 1.94 -3.56 5.69
N SER A 47 1.25 -4.64 5.32
CA SER A 47 1.83 -5.66 4.44
C SER A 47 0.87 -6.09 3.35
N VAL A 48 1.29 -5.98 2.10
CA VAL A 48 0.59 -6.59 0.96
C VAL A 48 1.17 -7.99 0.77
N ILE A 49 0.32 -9.01 0.84
CA ILE A 49 0.72 -10.42 0.87
C ILE A 49 0.01 -11.22 -0.22
N ASN A 50 0.73 -12.15 -0.83
CA ASN A 50 0.17 -13.03 -1.86
C ASN A 50 -0.67 -14.20 -1.27
N ASN A 51 -0.54 -14.51 0.03
CA ASN A 51 -1.27 -15.62 0.66
C ASN A 51 -1.66 -15.32 2.12
N SER A 52 -2.91 -15.60 2.48
CA SER A 52 -3.57 -15.21 3.74
C SER A 52 -3.18 -16.03 4.98
N ASN A 53 -2.06 -16.77 4.97
CA ASN A 53 -1.86 -17.87 5.91
C ASN A 53 -1.40 -17.47 7.33
N ASN A 54 -1.26 -16.18 7.66
CA ASN A 54 -0.96 -15.76 9.03
C ASN A 54 -1.72 -14.50 9.41
N ILE A 55 -2.44 -14.55 10.53
CA ILE A 55 -3.04 -13.39 11.19
C ILE A 55 -1.92 -12.70 11.97
N THR A 56 -1.63 -11.44 11.65
CA THR A 56 -0.74 -10.57 12.44
C THR A 56 -1.46 -9.24 12.64
N ASP A 57 -1.02 -8.45 13.62
CA ASP A 57 -1.69 -7.21 14.04
C ASP A 57 -1.67 -6.07 13.00
N TYR A 58 -0.89 -6.20 11.93
CA TYR A 58 -0.78 -5.19 10.86
C TYR A 58 -1.89 -5.32 9.81
N ILE A 59 -2.26 -4.20 9.19
CA ILE A 59 -3.15 -4.20 8.02
C ILE A 59 -2.54 -4.99 6.87
N LYS A 60 -3.33 -5.87 6.27
CA LYS A 60 -2.94 -6.63 5.09
C LYS A 60 -3.89 -6.47 3.93
N LEU A 61 -3.32 -6.45 2.73
CA LEU A 61 -4.07 -6.57 1.49
C LEU A 61 -3.70 -7.90 0.81
N SER A 62 -4.67 -8.81 0.69
CA SER A 62 -4.55 -10.08 -0.06
C SER A 62 -5.38 -10.04 -1.35
N ASP A 63 -5.23 -11.08 -2.19
CA ASP A 63 -6.00 -11.25 -3.43
C ASP A 63 -5.82 -10.12 -4.46
N THR A 64 -4.68 -9.41 -4.36
CA THR A 64 -4.28 -8.41 -5.35
C THR A 64 -3.46 -9.04 -6.46
N ASP A 65 -3.34 -8.36 -7.61
CA ASP A 65 -2.35 -8.70 -8.64
C ASP A 65 -0.93 -8.39 -8.15
N PHE A 66 -0.44 -9.28 -7.27
CA PHE A 66 0.82 -9.14 -6.55
C PHE A 66 2.01 -9.17 -7.50
N GLN A 67 1.95 -9.94 -8.59
CA GLN A 67 3.05 -10.04 -9.55
C GLN A 67 3.22 -8.72 -10.32
N CYS A 68 2.12 -8.10 -10.75
CA CYS A 68 2.16 -6.78 -11.38
C CYS A 68 2.70 -5.71 -10.42
N LEU A 69 2.20 -5.69 -9.17
CA LEU A 69 2.67 -4.77 -8.14
C LEU A 69 4.16 -4.94 -7.83
N LYS A 70 4.62 -6.19 -7.70
CA LYS A 70 6.02 -6.53 -7.48
C LYS A 70 6.93 -6.05 -8.61
N GLN A 71 6.51 -6.22 -9.86
CA GLN A 71 7.25 -5.69 -11.01
C GLN A 71 7.32 -4.17 -10.99
N LYS A 72 6.23 -3.47 -10.63
CA LYS A 72 6.24 -2.01 -10.48
C LYS A 72 7.23 -1.55 -9.41
N ILE A 73 7.30 -2.23 -8.27
CA ILE A 73 8.27 -1.89 -7.21
C ILE A 73 9.70 -2.17 -7.67
N LYS A 74 9.96 -3.29 -8.38
CA LYS A 74 11.30 -3.59 -8.90
C LYS A 74 11.77 -2.61 -9.99
N ASN A 75 10.84 -2.07 -10.78
CA ASN A 75 11.15 -1.17 -11.89
C ASN A 75 11.27 0.30 -11.49
N ASN A 76 10.84 0.67 -10.30
CA ASN A 76 10.86 2.05 -9.81
C ASN A 76 11.71 2.14 -8.53
N ASN A 77 12.54 3.17 -8.40
CA ASN A 77 13.37 3.32 -7.19
C ASN A 77 12.55 3.54 -5.92
N VAL A 78 11.46 4.32 -6.01
CA VAL A 78 10.57 4.62 -4.88
C VAL A 78 9.13 4.54 -5.38
N VAL A 79 8.32 3.73 -4.71
CA VAL A 79 6.88 3.62 -4.97
C VAL A 79 6.14 4.03 -3.71
N ILE A 80 5.37 5.11 -3.79
CA ILE A 80 4.46 5.49 -2.71
C ILE A 80 3.08 4.91 -3.00
N GLY A 81 2.50 4.27 -1.98
CA GLY A 81 1.19 3.66 -2.03
C GLY A 81 0.36 3.98 -0.81
N LYS A 82 -0.96 3.91 -0.98
CA LYS A 82 -1.95 4.06 0.08
C LYS A 82 -2.92 2.89 0.06
N ILE A 83 -3.00 2.14 1.15
CA ILE A 83 -4.10 1.22 1.42
C ILE A 83 -5.30 2.07 1.84
N VAL A 84 -6.39 1.91 1.12
CA VAL A 84 -7.66 2.59 1.36
C VAL A 84 -8.72 1.57 1.70
N ILE A 85 -9.44 1.86 2.78
CA ILE A 85 -10.54 1.04 3.28
C ILE A 85 -11.86 1.81 3.43
N ASP A 86 -11.81 3.14 3.33
CA ASP A 86 -12.98 3.99 3.49
C ASP A 86 -13.71 4.23 2.15
N THR A 87 -14.79 5.02 2.22
CA THR A 87 -15.69 5.30 1.10
C THR A 87 -15.46 6.67 0.46
N LEU A 88 -14.37 7.37 0.81
CA LEU A 88 -14.07 8.65 0.19
C LEU A 88 -13.75 8.46 -1.30
N PRO A 89 -14.03 9.47 -2.14
CA PRO A 89 -13.72 9.37 -3.57
C PRO A 89 -12.22 9.19 -3.81
N ILE A 90 -11.88 8.36 -4.79
CA ILE A 90 -10.49 8.04 -5.17
C ILE A 90 -9.64 9.30 -5.38
N ASP A 91 -10.22 10.37 -5.93
CA ASP A 91 -9.54 11.63 -6.18
C ASP A 91 -8.96 12.28 -4.92
N PHE A 92 -9.63 12.14 -3.77
CA PHE A 92 -9.11 12.62 -2.48
C PHE A 92 -7.88 11.82 -2.06
N HIS A 93 -7.91 10.50 -2.22
CA HIS A 93 -6.76 9.65 -1.89
C HIS A 93 -5.58 9.84 -2.84
N LEU A 94 -5.85 10.11 -4.12
CA LEU A 94 -4.81 10.44 -5.09
C LEU A 94 -4.18 11.81 -4.78
N TYR A 95 -4.99 12.78 -4.34
CA TYR A 95 -4.49 14.07 -3.86
C TYR A 95 -3.57 13.90 -2.64
N ASP A 96 -3.96 13.06 -1.66
CA ASP A 96 -3.12 12.74 -0.49
C ASP A 96 -1.77 12.16 -0.91
N LEU A 97 -1.76 11.23 -1.87
CA LEU A 97 -0.52 10.62 -2.38
C LEU A 97 0.41 11.65 -3.03
N LYS A 98 -0.14 12.53 -3.88
CA LYS A 98 0.65 13.56 -4.57
C LYS A 98 1.18 14.62 -3.61
N THR A 99 0.39 15.01 -2.62
CA THR A 99 0.81 15.97 -1.60
C THR A 99 1.78 15.38 -0.59
N CYS A 100 1.68 14.09 -0.26
CA CYS A 100 2.64 13.42 0.62
C CYS A 100 4.05 13.35 0.01
N VAL A 101 4.18 13.09 -1.30
CA VAL A 101 5.48 13.17 -2.01
C VAL A 101 6.11 14.55 -1.85
N THR A 102 5.27 15.59 -1.80
CA THR A 102 5.73 16.99 -1.72
C THR A 102 6.17 17.39 -0.29
N LEU A 103 5.71 16.68 0.74
CA LEU A 103 5.91 17.07 2.16
C LEU A 103 6.90 16.17 2.92
N GLY A 104 7.36 15.04 2.36
CA GLY A 104 8.09 14.01 3.12
C GLY A 104 9.36 13.43 2.48
N LEU A 105 9.86 13.98 1.38
CA LEU A 105 11.12 13.54 0.75
C LEU A 105 12.03 14.75 0.51
N ASN A 106 12.70 15.21 1.57
CA ASN A 106 13.91 16.04 1.51
C ASN A 106 14.98 15.38 2.37
#